data_AF-A0A094ZL85-F1
#
_entry.id   AF-A0A094ZL85-F1
#
_cell.length_a   1.000
_cell.length_b   1.000
_cell.length_c   1.000
_cell.angle_alpha   90.00
_cell.angle_beta   90.00
_cell.angle_gamma   90.00
#
_symmetry.space_group_name_H-M   'P 1'
#
loop_
_entity.id
_entity.type
_entity.pdbx_description
1 polymer ?
#
loop_
_entity_poly.entity_id
_entity_poly.type
_entity_poly.pdbx_seq_one_letter_code
_entity_poly.pdbx_strand_id
1 'polypeptide(L)'
;VSWTNPNGVDCILAGPQSECFCQHRLIQHKTDFETIPTKRPIQLPCKHCRCLSFHVMPKFGSQIARCHCKHYATDHSVVTPYFCSKSDCSCNGFRTSMRCDCGIELHKHEMIMETAEERHNRGKPIGQTSPYQAMGGLTGFSSLAPGITRMDTSGAGKLLSEEEMNKSITSVDNPFLRSHAQGVFNYELTVNDTNGAERERHEVESQMRRPGESELDYYERRYQEREKGKYIRKPEQIRKF
;
A
#
# COMPACT_ATOMS: atom_id res chain seq x y z
N VAL A 1 7.72 -5.34 -13.86
CA VAL A 1 6.24 -5.46 -13.91
C VAL A 1 5.64 -5.03 -12.60
N SER A 2 4.91 -3.93 -12.58
CA SER A 2 4.29 -3.37 -11.37
C SER A 2 2.84 -2.99 -11.62
N TRP A 3 2.00 -3.11 -10.60
CA TRP A 3 0.63 -2.61 -10.60
C TRP A 3 0.59 -1.38 -9.69
N THR A 4 0.35 -0.22 -10.28
CA THR A 4 0.61 1.08 -9.66
C THR A 4 -0.67 1.86 -9.46
N ASN A 5 -0.79 2.53 -8.32
CA ASN A 5 -1.90 3.44 -8.08
C ASN A 5 -1.66 4.82 -8.73
N PRO A 6 -2.69 5.68 -8.83
CA PRO A 6 -2.56 7.03 -9.38
C PRO A 6 -1.57 7.94 -8.64
N ASN A 7 -1.23 7.61 -7.39
CA ASN A 7 -0.27 8.35 -6.57
C ASN A 7 1.19 7.90 -6.83
N GLY A 8 1.42 6.98 -7.78
CA GLY A 8 2.75 6.49 -8.14
C GLY A 8 3.32 5.43 -7.18
N VAL A 9 2.49 4.82 -6.33
CA VAL A 9 2.89 3.72 -5.45
C VAL A 9 2.68 2.39 -6.17
N ASP A 10 3.73 1.56 -6.18
CA ASP A 10 3.68 0.19 -6.72
C ASP A 10 3.00 -0.75 -5.70
N CYS A 11 1.67 -0.84 -5.74
CA CYS A 11 0.88 -1.64 -4.79
C CYS A 11 1.15 -3.15 -4.89
N ILE A 12 1.44 -3.65 -6.10
CA ILE A 12 1.83 -5.06 -6.32
C ILE A 12 3.03 -5.09 -7.26
N LEU A 13 4.08 -5.81 -6.87
CA LEU A 13 5.18 -6.19 -7.74
C LEU A 13 4.92 -7.61 -8.24
N ALA A 14 4.66 -7.74 -9.54
CA ALA A 14 4.43 -9.05 -10.10
C ALA A 14 5.76 -9.79 -10.26
N GLY A 15 5.81 -10.99 -9.69
CA GLY A 15 6.92 -11.94 -9.85
C GLY A 15 6.49 -13.18 -10.63
N PRO A 16 7.36 -14.20 -10.72
CA PRO A 16 7.15 -15.35 -11.60
C PRO A 16 5.86 -16.12 -11.31
N GLN A 17 5.49 -16.21 -10.03
CA GLN A 17 4.34 -16.95 -9.54
C GLN A 17 3.06 -16.09 -9.42
N SER A 18 3.13 -14.78 -9.70
CA SER A 18 1.97 -13.90 -9.67
C SER A 18 0.96 -14.31 -10.73
N GLU A 19 -0.29 -14.43 -10.33
CA GLU A 19 -1.38 -14.88 -11.19
C GLU A 19 -1.94 -13.72 -12.02
N CYS A 20 -2.08 -13.95 -13.31
CA CYS A 20 -2.73 -13.07 -14.25
C CYS A 20 -4.25 -13.25 -14.22
N PHE A 21 -5.01 -12.28 -14.70
CA PHE A 21 -6.45 -12.37 -14.93
C PHE A 21 -6.86 -13.61 -15.74
N CYS A 22 -5.98 -14.10 -16.61
CA CYS A 22 -6.18 -15.34 -17.37
C CYS A 22 -5.91 -16.63 -16.57
N GLN A 23 -5.69 -16.54 -15.26
CA GLN A 23 -5.36 -17.61 -14.30
C GLN A 23 -4.00 -18.29 -14.52
N HIS A 24 -3.21 -17.83 -15.48
CA HIS A 24 -1.83 -18.27 -15.68
C HIS A 24 -0.84 -17.36 -14.94
N ARG A 25 0.32 -17.90 -14.63
CA ARG A 25 1.38 -17.20 -13.88
C ARG A 25 2.22 -16.31 -14.80
N LEU A 26 2.90 -15.30 -14.26
CA LEU A 26 3.77 -14.41 -15.05
C LEU A 26 4.84 -15.19 -15.83
N ILE A 27 5.40 -16.25 -15.23
CA ILE A 27 6.39 -17.13 -15.90
C ILE A 27 5.83 -17.83 -17.15
N GLN A 28 4.50 -17.98 -17.25
CA GLN A 28 3.83 -18.56 -18.42
C GLN A 28 3.51 -17.51 -19.49
N HIS A 29 3.80 -16.23 -19.25
CA HIS A 29 3.73 -15.16 -20.24
C HIS A 29 5.09 -14.93 -20.88
N LYS A 30 5.10 -14.41 -22.11
CA LYS A 30 6.33 -14.05 -22.81
C LYS A 30 6.96 -12.84 -22.14
N THR A 31 7.91 -13.10 -21.25
CA THR A 31 8.76 -12.10 -20.57
C THR A 31 10.14 -12.02 -21.21
N ASP A 32 10.60 -13.11 -21.83
CA ASP A 32 11.86 -13.17 -22.55
C ASP A 32 11.72 -12.59 -23.97
N PHE A 33 12.36 -11.45 -24.21
CA PHE A 33 12.45 -10.81 -25.53
C PHE A 33 13.91 -10.70 -25.96
N GLU A 34 14.23 -11.13 -27.18
CA GLU A 34 15.57 -10.97 -27.78
C GLU A 34 15.90 -9.48 -27.99
N THR A 35 14.91 -8.72 -28.45
CA THR A 35 14.97 -7.26 -28.57
C THR A 35 13.77 -6.66 -27.85
N ILE A 36 14.04 -5.74 -26.91
CA ILE A 36 12.99 -5.09 -26.14
C ILE A 36 12.13 -4.24 -27.09
N PRO A 37 10.80 -4.44 -27.15
CA PRO A 37 9.92 -3.64 -28.00
C PRO A 37 10.01 -2.15 -27.64
N THR A 38 10.07 -1.26 -28.63
CA THR A 38 10.07 0.20 -28.42
C THR A 38 8.66 0.75 -28.16
N LYS A 39 7.62 0.09 -28.69
CA LYS A 39 6.23 0.49 -28.48
C LYS A 39 5.77 0.17 -27.04
N ARG A 40 5.22 1.16 -26.35
CA ARG A 40 4.59 1.01 -25.02
C ARG A 40 3.06 0.91 -25.18
N PRO A 41 2.36 0.15 -24.32
CA PRO A 41 2.88 -0.75 -23.28
C PRO A 41 3.48 -2.04 -23.88
N ILE A 42 4.50 -2.60 -23.22
CA ILE A 42 5.11 -3.88 -23.59
C ILE A 42 4.07 -4.99 -23.36
N GLN A 43 3.65 -5.64 -24.45
CA GLN A 43 2.67 -6.72 -24.40
C GLN A 43 3.36 -8.00 -23.92
N LEU A 44 2.84 -8.61 -22.86
CA LEU A 44 3.29 -9.92 -22.38
C LEU A 44 2.22 -10.98 -22.68
N PRO A 45 2.14 -11.53 -23.91
CA PRO A 45 1.14 -12.51 -24.25
C PRO A 45 1.35 -13.83 -23.50
N CYS A 46 0.25 -14.53 -23.18
CA CYS A 46 0.29 -15.83 -22.54
C CYS A 46 0.62 -16.94 -23.55
N LYS A 47 1.40 -17.94 -23.15
CA LYS A 47 1.72 -19.10 -23.99
C LYS A 47 0.58 -20.12 -24.11
N HIS A 48 -0.37 -20.10 -23.16
CA HIS A 48 -1.40 -21.15 -23.04
C HIS A 48 -2.83 -20.66 -23.35
N CYS A 49 -3.04 -19.36 -23.56
CA CYS A 49 -4.37 -18.81 -23.84
C CYS A 49 -4.30 -17.52 -24.67
N ARG A 50 -5.46 -16.99 -25.04
CA ARG A 50 -5.60 -15.77 -25.89
C ARG A 50 -5.33 -14.45 -25.16
N CYS A 51 -4.71 -14.49 -23.98
CA CYS A 51 -4.39 -13.29 -23.20
C CYS A 51 -3.24 -12.53 -23.87
N LEU A 52 -3.45 -11.24 -24.15
CA LEU A 52 -2.50 -10.39 -24.90
C LEU A 52 -1.44 -9.74 -24.01
N SER A 53 -1.79 -9.46 -22.75
CA SER A 53 -0.89 -8.82 -21.79
C SER A 53 -1.16 -9.31 -20.38
N PHE A 54 -0.12 -9.27 -19.54
CA PHE A 54 -0.22 -9.64 -18.14
C PHE A 54 -1.00 -8.57 -17.36
N HIS A 55 -2.09 -8.99 -16.72
CA HIS A 55 -2.88 -8.17 -15.80
C HIS A 55 -3.00 -8.91 -14.48
N VAL A 56 -2.54 -8.31 -13.37
CA VAL A 56 -2.61 -8.97 -12.06
C VAL A 56 -4.06 -9.37 -11.74
N MET A 57 -4.24 -10.62 -11.30
CA MET A 57 -5.54 -11.13 -10.88
C MET A 57 -6.04 -10.35 -9.65
N PRO A 58 -7.22 -9.72 -9.72
CA PRO A 58 -7.77 -8.96 -8.61
C PRO A 58 -8.26 -9.91 -7.50
N LYS A 59 -7.40 -10.18 -6.52
CA LYS A 59 -7.65 -11.04 -5.36
C LYS A 59 -7.48 -10.27 -4.06
N PHE A 60 -8.26 -10.62 -3.05
CA PHE A 60 -8.09 -10.18 -1.67
C PHE A 60 -7.94 -11.42 -0.79
N GLY A 61 -6.71 -11.72 -0.37
CA GLY A 61 -6.38 -13.01 0.23
C GLY A 61 -6.72 -14.16 -0.71
N SER A 62 -7.56 -15.09 -0.25
CA SER A 62 -8.04 -16.22 -1.06
C SER A 62 -9.24 -15.89 -1.96
N GLN A 63 -9.87 -14.72 -1.79
CA GLN A 63 -11.11 -14.38 -2.48
C GLN A 63 -10.84 -13.66 -3.80
N ILE A 64 -11.45 -14.16 -4.88
CA ILE A 64 -11.42 -13.53 -6.20
C ILE A 64 -12.45 -12.38 -6.23
N ALA A 65 -12.03 -11.22 -6.72
CA ALA A 65 -12.91 -10.08 -6.85
C ALA A 65 -14.10 -10.36 -7.78
N ARG A 66 -15.24 -9.80 -7.42
CA ARG A 66 -16.45 -9.83 -8.26
C ARG A 66 -16.54 -8.56 -9.09
N CYS A 67 -17.09 -8.70 -10.28
CA CYS A 67 -17.46 -7.59 -11.14
C CYS A 67 -18.71 -6.87 -10.58
N HIS A 68 -19.02 -5.67 -11.07
CA HIS A 68 -20.29 -4.99 -10.78
C HIS A 68 -21.53 -5.83 -11.15
N CYS A 69 -21.40 -6.76 -12.10
CA CYS A 69 -22.44 -7.74 -12.42
C CYS A 69 -22.56 -8.89 -11.42
N LYS A 70 -21.83 -8.85 -10.30
CA LYS A 70 -21.77 -9.87 -9.23
C LYS A 70 -21.14 -11.21 -9.60
N HIS A 71 -20.77 -11.45 -10.85
CA HIS A 71 -20.01 -12.62 -11.27
C HIS A 71 -18.52 -12.50 -10.94
N TYR A 72 -17.81 -13.62 -10.84
CA TYR A 72 -16.39 -13.64 -10.53
C TYR A 72 -15.55 -13.12 -11.70
N ALA A 73 -14.34 -12.62 -11.41
CA ALA A 73 -13.37 -12.25 -12.44
C ALA A 73 -13.12 -13.39 -13.45
N THR A 74 -13.11 -14.63 -12.98
CA THR A 74 -12.92 -15.84 -13.78
C THR A 74 -14.05 -16.14 -14.76
N ASP A 75 -15.25 -15.60 -14.53
CA ASP A 75 -16.39 -15.72 -15.46
C ASP A 75 -16.27 -14.77 -16.66
N HIS A 76 -15.25 -13.91 -16.72
CA HIS A 76 -15.05 -12.94 -17.78
C HIS A 76 -13.99 -13.40 -18.78
N SER A 77 -14.16 -12.99 -20.03
CA SER A 77 -13.20 -13.22 -21.11
C SER A 77 -11.84 -12.64 -20.76
N VAL A 78 -10.76 -13.32 -21.15
CA VAL A 78 -9.37 -12.86 -20.97
C VAL A 78 -8.94 -11.81 -22.00
N VAL A 79 -9.80 -11.50 -22.97
CA VAL A 79 -9.54 -10.56 -24.05
C VAL A 79 -10.35 -9.28 -23.80
N THR A 80 -9.71 -8.13 -23.95
CA THR A 80 -10.36 -6.82 -23.88
C THR A 80 -11.56 -6.74 -24.82
N PRO A 81 -12.73 -6.24 -24.36
CA PRO A 81 -12.97 -5.49 -23.12
C PRO A 81 -13.36 -6.33 -21.89
N TYR A 82 -13.05 -7.64 -21.87
CA TYR A 82 -13.30 -8.55 -20.75
C TYR A 82 -14.79 -8.79 -20.45
N PHE A 83 -15.59 -9.10 -21.48
CA PHE A 83 -17.03 -9.38 -21.32
C PHE A 83 -17.30 -10.58 -20.41
N CYS A 84 -18.41 -10.55 -19.68
CA CYS A 84 -18.87 -11.69 -18.89
C CYS A 84 -19.37 -12.81 -19.81
N SER A 85 -19.04 -14.05 -19.47
CA SER A 85 -19.41 -15.25 -20.22
C SER A 85 -20.80 -15.78 -19.86
N LYS A 86 -21.48 -15.18 -18.86
CA LYS A 86 -22.81 -15.61 -18.41
C LYS A 86 -23.87 -15.04 -19.36
N SER A 87 -24.82 -15.89 -19.77
CA SER A 87 -25.87 -15.56 -20.75
C SER A 87 -26.72 -14.36 -20.34
N ASP A 88 -26.99 -14.21 -19.04
CA ASP A 88 -27.95 -13.23 -18.52
C ASP A 88 -27.26 -11.91 -18.09
N CYS A 89 -26.02 -11.70 -18.56
CA CYS A 89 -25.17 -10.61 -18.12
C CYS A 89 -24.83 -9.64 -19.26
N SER A 90 -25.21 -8.38 -19.12
CA SER A 90 -24.97 -7.32 -20.09
C SER A 90 -23.87 -6.33 -19.66
N CYS A 91 -22.90 -6.76 -18.84
CA CYS A 91 -21.83 -5.86 -18.42
C CYS A 91 -20.88 -5.53 -19.58
N ASN A 92 -20.42 -4.27 -19.63
CA ASN A 92 -19.52 -3.77 -20.68
C ASN A 92 -18.04 -4.16 -20.50
N GLY A 93 -17.75 -5.09 -19.59
CA GLY A 93 -16.39 -5.49 -19.22
C GLY A 93 -16.21 -5.67 -17.72
N PHE A 94 -15.17 -6.40 -17.33
CA PHE A 94 -14.83 -6.58 -15.92
C PHE A 94 -14.49 -5.24 -15.26
N ARG A 95 -15.28 -4.86 -14.27
CA ARG A 95 -15.06 -3.67 -13.44
C ARG A 95 -15.40 -4.00 -12.00
N THR A 96 -14.56 -3.58 -11.06
CA THR A 96 -14.76 -3.86 -9.63
C THR A 96 -14.49 -2.61 -8.79
N SER A 97 -15.36 -2.36 -7.81
CA SER A 97 -15.21 -1.31 -6.79
C SER A 97 -14.46 -1.81 -5.55
N MET A 98 -13.88 -3.02 -5.61
CA MET A 98 -13.00 -3.52 -4.56
C MET A 98 -11.86 -2.54 -4.31
N ARG A 99 -11.52 -2.32 -3.04
CA ARG A 99 -10.41 -1.46 -2.62
C ARG A 99 -9.14 -2.28 -2.47
N CYS A 100 -8.03 -1.73 -2.93
CA CYS A 100 -6.69 -2.21 -2.63
C CYS A 100 -6.35 -1.88 -1.18
N ASP A 101 -5.36 -2.55 -0.61
CA ASP A 101 -4.79 -2.25 0.71
C ASP A 101 -4.31 -0.79 0.84
N CYS A 102 -3.99 -0.13 -0.28
CA CYS A 102 -3.68 1.31 -0.28
C CYS A 102 -4.92 2.21 -0.16
N GLY A 103 -6.13 1.66 -0.01
CA GLY A 103 -7.40 2.37 0.13
C GLY A 103 -8.07 2.82 -1.19
N ILE A 104 -7.35 2.76 -2.31
CA ILE A 104 -7.83 3.15 -3.65
C ILE A 104 -8.49 1.96 -4.35
N GLU A 105 -9.49 2.21 -5.18
CA GLU A 105 -10.20 1.18 -5.94
C GLU A 105 -9.29 0.50 -6.98
N LEU A 106 -9.46 -0.81 -7.17
CA LEU A 106 -8.65 -1.63 -8.06
C LEU A 106 -8.63 -1.10 -9.51
N HIS A 107 -9.76 -0.64 -10.03
CA HIS A 107 -9.86 -0.16 -11.42
C HIS A 107 -9.08 1.13 -11.70
N LYS A 108 -8.66 1.87 -10.66
CA LYS A 108 -7.84 3.08 -10.81
C LYS A 108 -6.35 2.78 -10.91
N HIS A 109 -5.95 1.53 -10.70
CA HIS A 109 -4.57 1.13 -10.81
C HIS A 109 -4.25 0.70 -12.23
N GLU A 110 -3.01 0.93 -12.63
CA GLU A 110 -2.53 0.61 -13.97
C GLU A 110 -1.41 -0.43 -13.91
N MET A 111 -1.37 -1.30 -14.91
CA MET A 111 -0.25 -2.22 -15.09
C MET A 111 0.87 -1.50 -15.83
N ILE A 112 2.04 -1.42 -15.21
CA ILE A 112 3.25 -0.87 -15.83
C ILE A 112 4.23 -2.00 -16.15
N MET A 113 4.53 -2.10 -17.45
CA MET A 113 5.46 -3.05 -18.05
C MET A 113 6.65 -2.24 -18.56
N GLU A 114 7.74 -2.29 -17.82
CA GLU A 114 8.91 -1.44 -18.01
C GLU A 114 10.21 -2.26 -17.92
N THR A 115 11.28 -1.74 -18.51
CA THR A 115 12.64 -2.28 -18.37
C THR A 115 13.26 -1.88 -17.02
N ALA A 116 14.39 -2.49 -16.67
CA ALA A 116 15.15 -2.09 -15.49
C ALA A 116 15.60 -0.61 -15.56
N GLU A 117 16.07 -0.16 -16.72
CA GLU A 117 16.50 1.23 -16.95
C GLU A 117 15.34 2.22 -16.81
N GLU A 118 14.17 1.92 -17.39
CA GLU A 118 12.96 2.74 -17.26
C GLU A 118 12.51 2.86 -15.81
N ARG A 119 12.57 1.74 -15.08
CA ARG A 119 12.26 1.70 -13.66
C ARG A 119 13.21 2.56 -12.83
N HIS A 120 14.51 2.50 -13.14
CA HIS A 120 15.52 3.35 -12.51
C HIS A 120 15.25 4.83 -12.76
N ASN A 121 14.93 5.19 -14.02
CA ASN A 121 14.62 6.56 -14.42
C ASN A 121 13.34 7.07 -13.73
N ARG A 122 12.40 6.18 -13.38
CA ARG A 122 11.24 6.50 -12.54
C ARG A 122 11.58 6.64 -11.05
N GLY A 123 12.86 6.54 -10.67
CA GLY A 123 13.33 6.60 -9.29
C GLY A 123 12.88 5.39 -8.46
N LYS A 124 12.57 4.26 -9.10
CA LYS A 124 12.17 3.03 -8.41
C LYS A 124 13.36 2.08 -8.25
N PRO A 125 13.40 1.31 -7.15
CA PRO A 125 14.47 0.37 -6.88
C PRO A 125 14.50 -0.76 -7.91
N ILE A 126 15.70 -1.21 -8.24
CA ILE A 126 15.97 -2.37 -9.10
C ILE A 126 16.61 -3.45 -8.24
N GLY A 127 16.16 -4.69 -8.41
CA GLY A 127 16.74 -5.85 -7.74
C GLY A 127 18.08 -6.27 -8.34
N GLN A 128 18.73 -7.24 -7.70
CA GLN A 128 19.88 -7.91 -8.31
C GLN A 128 19.47 -8.63 -9.59
N THR A 129 20.39 -8.65 -10.56
CA THR A 129 20.20 -9.37 -11.83
C THR A 129 19.98 -10.85 -11.55
N SER A 130 18.86 -11.38 -12.02
CA SER A 130 18.49 -12.79 -11.90
C SER A 130 18.46 -13.43 -13.30
N PRO A 131 18.85 -14.71 -13.43
CA PRO A 131 18.74 -15.43 -14.70
C PRO A 131 17.29 -15.57 -15.18
N TYR A 132 16.30 -15.44 -14.29
CA TYR A 132 14.88 -15.50 -14.65
C TYR A 132 14.36 -14.08 -14.96
N GLN A 133 14.09 -13.77 -16.23
CA GLN A 133 13.56 -12.44 -16.60
C GLN A 133 12.12 -12.22 -16.08
N ALA A 134 11.39 -13.32 -15.82
CA ALA A 134 10.08 -13.30 -15.19
C ALA A 134 10.09 -12.86 -13.70
N MET A 135 11.25 -12.53 -13.12
CA MET A 135 11.34 -11.93 -11.78
C MET A 135 10.59 -10.60 -11.67
N GLY A 136 10.35 -9.95 -12.81
CA GLY A 136 9.46 -8.80 -12.89
C GLY A 136 10.00 -7.63 -12.08
N GLY A 137 9.19 -7.11 -11.15
CA GLY A 137 9.58 -5.97 -10.31
C GLY A 137 10.16 -6.35 -8.94
N LEU A 138 10.34 -7.64 -8.64
CA LEU A 138 10.80 -8.09 -7.33
C LEU A 138 12.26 -7.71 -7.08
N THR A 139 12.51 -7.08 -5.93
CA THR A 139 13.86 -6.62 -5.53
C THR A 139 14.41 -7.33 -4.29
N GLY A 140 13.53 -7.96 -3.50
CA GLY A 140 13.85 -8.72 -2.29
C GLY A 140 12.60 -9.41 -1.70
N PHE A 141 12.72 -10.03 -0.53
CA PHE A 141 11.59 -10.71 0.14
C PHE A 141 10.45 -9.74 0.49
N SER A 142 10.79 -8.52 0.89
CA SER A 142 9.83 -7.43 1.15
C SER A 142 8.95 -7.14 -0.07
N SER A 143 9.45 -7.31 -1.29
CA SER A 143 8.70 -7.08 -2.52
C SER A 143 7.48 -8.01 -2.71
N LEU A 144 7.41 -9.13 -1.96
CA LEU A 144 6.26 -10.03 -1.95
C LEU A 144 5.09 -9.52 -1.11
N ALA A 145 5.34 -8.59 -0.17
CA ALA A 145 4.30 -8.01 0.65
C ALA A 145 3.44 -7.03 -0.17
N PRO A 146 2.10 -7.11 -0.10
CA PRO A 146 1.22 -6.18 -0.78
C PRO A 146 1.20 -4.80 -0.10
N GLY A 147 0.97 -3.76 -0.91
CA GLY A 147 0.55 -2.45 -0.43
C GLY A 147 1.53 -1.75 0.52
N ILE A 148 0.98 -1.09 1.54
CA ILE A 148 1.71 -0.24 2.47
C ILE A 148 2.61 -1.05 3.42
N THR A 149 2.40 -2.35 3.58
CA THR A 149 3.22 -3.23 4.44
C THR A 149 4.66 -3.37 3.91
N ARG A 150 4.89 -3.00 2.65
CA ARG A 150 6.19 -3.00 1.97
C ARG A 150 7.14 -1.86 2.39
N MET A 151 6.97 -1.26 3.57
CA MET A 151 7.78 -0.13 4.05
C MET A 151 9.22 -0.53 4.39
N ASP A 152 9.99 -1.03 3.43
CA ASP A 152 11.45 -0.97 3.45
C ASP A 152 11.94 0.11 2.48
N THR A 153 13.25 0.33 2.36
CA THR A 153 13.84 1.36 1.48
C THR A 153 13.38 1.28 0.02
N SER A 154 12.81 0.13 -0.41
CA SER A 154 12.20 -0.09 -1.71
C SER A 154 10.71 0.34 -1.80
N GLY A 155 10.00 0.57 -0.70
CA GLY A 155 8.60 1.01 -0.62
C GLY A 155 8.47 2.25 0.25
N ALA A 156 8.05 3.37 -0.32
CA ALA A 156 8.10 4.71 0.27
C ALA A 156 7.49 4.82 1.70
N GLY A 157 8.29 4.50 2.71
CA GLY A 157 8.11 4.84 4.12
C GLY A 157 8.64 6.23 4.48
N LYS A 158 9.11 7.00 3.49
CA LYS A 158 9.39 8.44 3.61
C LYS A 158 8.15 9.29 3.33
N LEU A 159 6.96 8.87 3.77
CA LEU A 159 5.83 9.80 3.85
C LEU A 159 5.91 10.67 5.09
N LEU A 160 6.61 10.19 6.13
CA LEU A 160 6.90 10.97 7.32
C LEU A 160 8.32 11.53 7.18
N SER A 161 8.46 12.84 7.36
CA SER A 161 9.79 13.44 7.54
C SER A 161 10.46 12.86 8.81
N GLU A 162 11.79 12.98 8.93
CA GLU A 162 12.47 12.62 10.17
C GLU A 162 11.90 13.38 11.38
N GLU A 163 11.43 14.60 11.16
CA GLU A 163 10.71 15.38 12.17
C GLU A 163 9.39 14.72 12.56
N GLU A 164 8.61 14.24 11.60
CA GLU A 164 7.33 13.58 11.86
C GLU A 164 7.47 12.23 12.55
N MET A 165 8.52 11.48 12.24
CA MET A 165 8.83 10.21 12.89
C MET A 165 9.28 10.41 14.35
N ASN A 166 9.96 11.53 14.64
CA ASN A 166 10.46 11.87 15.96
C ASN A 166 9.51 12.80 16.76
N LYS A 167 8.26 12.98 16.31
CA LYS A 167 7.24 13.73 17.07
C LYS A 167 6.89 12.97 18.34
N SER A 168 6.71 13.72 19.43
CA SER A 168 6.30 13.13 20.71
C SER A 168 4.89 12.54 20.65
N ILE A 169 4.64 11.54 21.48
CA ILE A 169 3.31 10.94 21.58
C ILE A 169 2.37 11.93 22.27
N THR A 170 1.20 12.15 21.69
CA THR A 170 0.20 13.10 22.20
C THR A 170 -1.16 12.46 22.45
N SER A 171 -2.02 13.18 23.18
CA SER A 171 -3.38 12.75 23.52
C SER A 171 -4.28 12.47 22.31
N VAL A 172 -3.96 13.00 21.14
CA VAL A 172 -4.72 12.82 19.89
C VAL A 172 -4.19 11.69 19.01
N ASP A 173 -3.07 11.08 19.37
CA ASP A 173 -2.51 9.96 18.62
C ASP A 173 -3.31 8.67 18.83
N ASN A 174 -2.98 7.68 18.00
CA ASN A 174 -3.62 6.38 18.05
C ASN A 174 -3.58 5.81 19.48
N PRO A 175 -4.69 5.25 20.00
CA PRO A 175 -4.72 4.62 21.32
C PRO A 175 -3.53 3.69 21.61
N PHE A 176 -3.05 2.98 20.59
CA PHE A 176 -1.87 2.12 20.69
C PHE A 176 -0.58 2.88 21.01
N LEU A 177 -0.33 4.04 20.38
CA LEU A 177 0.87 4.84 20.69
C LEU A 177 0.79 5.38 22.12
N ARG A 178 -0.37 5.92 22.50
CA ARG A 178 -0.60 6.46 23.85
C ARG A 178 -0.36 5.41 24.95
N SER A 179 -0.84 4.18 24.78
CA SER A 179 -0.64 3.13 25.79
C SER A 179 0.83 2.75 25.99
N HIS A 180 1.69 3.03 25.02
CA HIS A 180 3.13 2.73 25.09
C HIS A 180 3.98 3.93 25.50
N ALA A 181 3.40 5.12 25.71
CA ALA A 181 4.15 6.32 26.10
C ALA A 181 5.01 6.10 27.37
N GLN A 182 4.46 5.41 28.38
CA GLN A 182 5.22 5.05 29.59
C GLN A 182 6.41 4.12 29.30
N GLY A 183 6.23 3.17 28.38
CA GLY A 183 7.28 2.23 27.99
C GLY A 183 8.42 2.93 27.26
N VAL A 184 8.08 3.86 26.36
CA VAL A 184 9.06 4.69 25.63
C VAL A 184 9.84 5.57 26.59
N PHE A 185 9.14 6.30 27.48
CA PHE A 185 9.76 7.14 28.51
C PHE A 185 10.76 6.35 29.39
N ASN A 186 10.35 5.17 29.87
CA ASN A 186 11.22 4.33 30.69
C ASN A 186 12.44 3.83 29.89
N TYR A 187 12.26 3.48 28.62
CA TYR A 187 13.36 3.07 27.75
C TYR A 187 14.37 4.20 27.54
N GLU A 188 13.90 5.41 27.22
CA GLU A 188 14.76 6.59 27.03
C GLU A 188 15.59 6.91 28.28
N LEU A 189 14.98 6.81 29.47
CA LEU A 189 15.72 6.89 30.73
C LEU A 189 16.79 5.80 30.87
N THR A 190 16.50 4.56 30.47
CA THR A 190 17.48 3.45 30.58
C THR A 190 18.68 3.61 29.65
N VAL A 191 18.51 4.26 28.50
CA VAL A 191 19.59 4.54 27.54
C VAL A 191 20.27 5.90 27.80
N ASN A 192 19.92 6.58 28.89
CA ASN A 192 20.40 7.92 29.25
C ASN A 192 20.06 9.02 28.21
N ASP A 193 18.98 8.86 27.43
CA ASP A 193 18.45 9.93 26.58
C ASP A 193 17.49 10.80 27.38
N THR A 194 18.05 11.80 28.06
CA THR A 194 17.29 12.75 28.88
C THR A 194 16.36 13.64 28.04
N ASN A 195 16.74 13.96 26.80
CA ASN A 195 15.94 14.78 25.91
C ASN A 195 14.76 14.00 25.34
N GLY A 196 14.97 12.73 25.00
CA GLY A 196 13.90 11.79 24.66
C GLY A 196 12.86 11.70 25.76
N ALA A 197 13.31 11.34 26.97
CA ALA A 197 12.43 11.19 28.12
C ALA A 197 11.62 12.46 28.41
N GLU A 198 12.22 13.64 28.26
CA GLU A 198 11.50 14.90 28.47
C GLU A 198 10.38 15.13 27.44
N ARG A 199 10.55 14.65 26.20
CA ARG A 199 9.52 14.76 25.14
C ARG A 199 8.28 13.93 25.46
N GLU A 200 8.46 12.73 26.01
CA GLU A 200 7.35 11.81 26.30
C GLU A 200 6.71 12.05 27.68
N ARG A 201 7.41 12.74 28.59
CA ARG A 201 6.97 13.06 29.96
C ARG A 201 5.55 13.62 30.00
N HIS A 202 5.22 14.55 29.11
CA HIS A 202 3.94 15.23 29.13
C HIS A 202 2.74 14.27 28.94
N GLU A 203 2.81 13.35 27.96
CA GLU A 203 1.71 12.39 27.75
C GLU A 203 1.67 11.36 28.88
N VAL A 204 2.83 10.92 29.39
CA VAL A 204 2.93 10.03 30.55
C VAL A 204 2.24 10.61 31.78
N GLU A 205 2.58 11.84 32.16
CA GLU A 205 1.98 12.53 33.30
C GLU A 205 0.48 12.80 33.08
N SER A 206 0.07 13.09 31.84
CA SER A 206 -1.33 13.34 31.52
C SER A 206 -2.22 12.10 31.76
N GLN A 207 -1.68 10.89 31.52
CA GLN A 207 -2.38 9.61 31.68
C GLN A 207 -2.49 9.18 33.15
N MET A 208 -1.65 9.74 34.02
CA MET A 208 -1.74 9.49 35.45
C MET A 208 -2.83 10.38 36.08
N ARG A 209 -3.56 9.82 37.03
CA ARG A 209 -4.45 10.60 37.90
C ARG A 209 -3.60 11.41 38.86
N ARG A 210 -3.89 12.70 38.97
CA ARG A 210 -3.13 13.58 39.87
C ARG A 210 -3.50 13.30 41.33
N PRO A 211 -2.58 13.54 42.29
CA PRO A 211 -2.91 13.43 43.70
C PRO A 211 -4.10 14.34 44.07
N GLY A 212 -5.17 13.77 44.62
CA GLY A 212 -6.37 14.51 45.02
C GLY A 212 -7.37 14.82 43.89
N GLU A 213 -7.12 14.40 42.65
CA GLU A 213 -8.04 14.57 41.52
C GLU A 213 -9.17 13.53 41.58
N SER A 214 -10.43 13.96 41.44
CA SER A 214 -11.55 13.03 41.37
C SER A 214 -11.54 12.26 40.04
N GLU A 215 -12.21 11.10 40.01
CA GLU A 215 -12.28 10.30 38.80
C GLU A 215 -12.99 11.04 37.64
N LEU A 216 -14.05 11.80 37.95
CA LEU A 216 -14.76 12.62 36.95
C LEU A 216 -13.86 13.73 36.40
N ASP A 217 -13.11 14.42 37.27
CA ASP A 217 -12.20 15.51 36.87
C ASP A 217 -11.08 14.98 35.96
N TYR A 218 -10.56 13.79 36.25
CA TYR A 218 -9.56 13.11 35.41
C TYR A 218 -10.10 12.86 33.99
N TYR A 219 -11.29 12.28 33.86
CA TYR A 219 -11.89 11.99 32.55
C TYR A 219 -12.21 13.27 31.78
N GLU A 220 -12.69 14.31 32.46
CA GLU A 220 -12.99 15.60 31.85
C GLU A 220 -11.72 16.28 31.33
N ARG A 221 -10.64 16.31 32.13
CA ARG A 221 -9.33 16.84 31.70
C ARG A 221 -8.82 16.12 30.45
N ARG A 222 -8.85 14.78 30.45
CA ARG A 222 -8.44 13.98 29.29
C ARG A 222 -9.32 14.23 28.06
N TYR A 223 -10.60 14.49 28.25
CA TYR A 223 -11.50 14.85 27.16
C TYR A 223 -11.13 16.22 26.56
N GLN A 224 -10.92 17.22 27.42
CA GLN A 224 -10.53 18.56 26.99
C GLN A 224 -9.17 18.58 26.27
N GLU A 225 -8.18 17.82 26.74
CA GLU A 225 -6.86 17.67 26.09
C GLU A 225 -7.01 17.13 24.65
N ARG A 226 -7.88 16.13 24.44
CA ARG A 226 -8.15 15.57 23.10
C ARG A 226 -8.85 16.56 22.19
N GLU A 227 -9.84 17.29 22.71
CA GLU A 227 -10.54 18.32 21.93
C GLU A 227 -9.59 19.44 21.52
N LYS A 228 -8.76 19.95 22.45
CA LYS A 228 -7.73 20.96 22.13
C LYS A 228 -6.74 20.47 21.07
N GLY A 229 -6.25 19.24 21.19
CA GLY A 229 -5.32 18.67 20.20
C GLY A 229 -5.94 18.53 18.80
N LYS A 230 -7.25 18.24 18.70
CA LYS A 230 -7.96 18.17 17.40
C LYS A 230 -8.07 19.53 16.73
N TYR A 231 -8.23 20.61 17.50
CA TYR A 231 -8.27 21.97 16.95
C TYR A 231 -6.92 22.42 16.41
N ILE A 232 -5.82 22.07 17.10
CA ILE A 232 -4.44 22.37 16.66
C ILE A 232 -4.07 21.60 15.39
N ARG A 233 -4.61 20.39 15.20
CA ARG A 233 -4.37 19.55 14.01
C ARG A 233 -5.28 19.83 12.80
N LYS A 234 -6.21 20.80 12.85
CA LYS A 234 -6.93 21.21 11.63
C LYS A 234 -5.92 21.92 10.71
N PRO A 235 -5.67 21.40 9.49
CA PRO A 235 -4.89 22.15 8.52
C PRO A 235 -5.62 23.47 8.23
N GLU A 236 -4.87 24.57 8.09
CA GLU A 236 -5.38 25.75 7.41
C GLU A 236 -6.00 25.26 6.09
N GLN A 237 -7.30 25.51 5.93
CA GLN A 237 -7.97 25.20 4.67
C GLN A 237 -7.20 25.92 3.57
N ILE A 238 -6.46 25.16 2.76
CA ILE A 238 -5.91 25.66 1.51
C ILE A 238 -7.11 26.12 0.70
N ARG A 239 -7.37 27.43 0.72
CA ARG A 239 -8.27 28.10 -0.21
C ARG A 239 -7.63 27.93 -1.58
N LYS A 240 -7.97 26.85 -2.26
CA LYS A 240 -7.73 26.71 -3.69
C LYS A 240 -8.64 27.73 -4.38
N PHE A 241 -8.03 28.83 -4.83
CA PHE A 241 -8.58 29.66 -5.90
C PHE A 241 -8.38 28.94 -7.23
#